data_AF-A0A7Y4YVV2-F1
#
_entry.id   AF-A0A7Y4YVV2-F1
#
_cell.length_a   1.000
_cell.length_b   1.000
_cell.length_c   1.000
_cell.angle_alpha   90.00
_cell.angle_beta   90.00
_cell.angle_gamma   90.00
#
_symmetry.space_group_name_H-M   'P 1'
#
loop_
_entity.id
_entity.type
_entity.pdbx_description
1 polymer ?
#
loop_
_entity_poly.entity_id
_entity_poly.type
_entity_poly.pdbx_seq_one_letter_code
_entity_poly.pdbx_strand_id
1 'polypeptide(L)'
;MFAAILIGLAAPSAVLAQSDCYDAKVRATPVDQVPSEIEDCVGDCIIISWPWFVDLQVKRVLEGRLPAKRIRVLTVQHTYRVSRAGTWLLRMNTAGGYNVVWQGEGASLAHCSADSAPAKPYIRPGDGKTIDDLREAGIRLYGHHGG
;
A
#
# COMPACT_ATOMS: atom_id res chain seq x y z
N MET A 1 -21.06 -21.07 -41.99
CA MET A 1 -20.67 -21.60 -40.67
C MET A 1 -19.45 -20.82 -40.21
N PHE A 2 -19.57 -20.12 -39.08
CA PHE A 2 -18.53 -19.24 -38.53
C PHE A 2 -17.63 -20.02 -37.58
N ALA A 3 -16.32 -19.79 -37.63
CA ALA A 3 -15.40 -20.10 -36.55
C ALA A 3 -14.36 -18.97 -36.47
N ALA A 4 -14.61 -18.00 -35.59
CA ALA A 4 -13.65 -16.97 -35.24
C ALA A 4 -12.78 -17.51 -34.09
N ILE A 5 -11.50 -17.73 -34.36
CA ILE A 5 -10.51 -18.12 -33.35
C ILE A 5 -10.12 -16.86 -32.60
N LEU A 6 -10.64 -16.71 -31.38
CA LEU A 6 -10.18 -15.71 -30.42
C LEU A 6 -8.84 -16.18 -29.85
N ILE A 7 -7.74 -15.60 -30.35
CA ILE A 7 -6.43 -15.74 -29.71
C ILE A 7 -6.49 -14.91 -28.43
N GLY A 8 -6.60 -15.60 -27.30
CA GLY A 8 -6.58 -14.99 -25.98
C GLY A 8 -5.26 -14.27 -25.75
N LEU A 9 -5.34 -12.95 -25.53
CA LEU A 9 -4.22 -12.19 -24.99
C LEU A 9 -3.93 -12.68 -23.58
N ALA A 10 -2.82 -13.40 -23.42
CA ALA A 10 -2.23 -13.65 -22.12
C ALA A 10 -1.88 -12.30 -21.48
N ALA A 11 -2.56 -11.95 -20.39
CA ALA A 11 -2.22 -10.78 -19.60
C ALA A 11 -0.82 -10.97 -19.01
N PRO A 12 0.10 -10.01 -19.17
CA PRO A 12 1.42 -10.12 -18.58
C PRO A 12 1.31 -10.11 -17.04
N SER A 13 2.16 -10.93 -16.43
CA SER A 13 2.33 -11.14 -15.00
C SER A 13 2.20 -9.87 -14.18
N ALA A 14 1.61 -10.00 -12.98
CA ALA A 14 1.49 -8.95 -11.99
C ALA A 14 2.86 -8.42 -11.55
N VAL A 15 3.41 -7.51 -12.34
CA VAL A 15 4.46 -6.59 -11.92
C VAL A 15 3.82 -5.72 -10.86
N LEU A 16 4.31 -5.81 -9.62
CA LEU A 16 4.07 -4.80 -8.59
C LEU A 16 4.25 -3.45 -9.28
N ALA A 17 3.15 -2.71 -9.48
CA ALA A 17 3.21 -1.39 -10.08
C ALA A 17 3.94 -0.49 -9.07
N GLN A 18 5.27 -0.49 -9.16
CA GLN A 18 6.14 0.43 -8.46
C GLN A 18 5.72 1.80 -8.96
N SER A 19 5.05 2.57 -8.10
CA SER A 19 4.66 3.91 -8.46
C SER A 19 5.92 4.76 -8.56
N ASP A 20 6.17 5.30 -9.75
CA ASP A 20 7.41 6.00 -10.11
C ASP A 20 7.56 7.38 -9.44
N CYS A 21 6.59 7.80 -8.62
CA CYS A 21 6.58 9.12 -7.98
C CYS A 21 5.88 9.10 -6.60
N TYR A 22 6.04 10.18 -5.83
CA TYR A 22 5.32 10.43 -4.58
C TYR A 22 4.60 11.79 -4.58
N ASP A 23 3.48 11.90 -3.87
CA ASP A 23 2.72 13.15 -3.68
C ASP A 23 3.09 13.89 -2.41
N ALA A 24 3.53 13.15 -1.39
CA ALA A 24 3.93 13.72 -0.12
C ALA A 24 5.10 12.95 0.48
N LYS A 25 6.00 13.70 1.12
CA LYS A 25 7.13 13.15 1.87
C LYS A 25 7.02 13.66 3.29
N VAL A 26 7.01 12.75 4.25
CA VAL A 26 6.79 13.09 5.65
C VAL A 26 7.82 12.48 6.56
N ARG A 27 8.04 13.13 7.70
CA ARG A 27 8.62 12.49 8.88
C ARG A 27 7.50 12.05 9.81
N ALA A 28 7.38 10.75 10.05
CA ALA A 28 6.28 10.16 10.81
C ALA A 28 6.70 8.92 11.61
N THR A 29 5.94 8.60 12.65
CA THR A 29 6.08 7.38 13.46
C THR A 29 4.88 6.47 13.19
N PRO A 30 5.07 5.17 12.90
CA PRO A 30 3.96 4.23 12.88
C PRO A 30 3.44 4.07 14.31
N VAL A 31 2.12 4.16 14.50
CA VAL A 31 1.47 4.09 15.82
C VAL A 31 0.48 2.95 15.93
N ASP A 32 0.05 2.39 14.80
CA ASP A 32 -0.70 1.13 14.75
C ASP A 32 -0.42 0.45 13.41
N GLN A 33 -0.35 -0.88 13.43
CA GLN A 33 -0.01 -1.69 12.26
C GLN A 33 -0.86 -2.95 12.26
N VAL A 34 -1.58 -3.18 11.17
CA VAL A 34 -2.48 -4.32 10.99
C VAL A 34 -2.13 -5.02 9.68
N PRO A 35 -1.75 -6.30 9.69
CA PRO A 35 -1.57 -7.05 8.45
C PRO A 35 -2.92 -7.24 7.74
N SER A 36 -2.94 -7.17 6.41
CA SER A 36 -4.12 -7.60 5.66
C SER A 36 -4.26 -9.12 5.72
N GLU A 37 -5.46 -9.60 5.40
CA GLU A 37 -5.65 -11.01 5.04
C GLU A 37 -4.74 -11.38 3.88
N ILE A 38 -4.15 -12.57 3.98
CA ILE A 38 -3.43 -13.20 2.88
C ILE A 38 -4.45 -14.10 2.19
N GLU A 39 -5.09 -13.56 1.17
CA GLU A 39 -5.94 -14.36 0.28
C GLU A 39 -5.03 -15.32 -0.52
N ASP A 40 -5.54 -16.51 -0.85
CA ASP A 40 -4.91 -17.51 -1.72
C ASP A 40 -3.65 -18.28 -1.21
N CYS A 41 -3.38 -18.29 0.09
CA CYS A 41 -2.35 -19.18 0.68
C CYS A 41 -2.95 -20.50 1.17
N VAL A 42 -3.20 -21.44 0.25
CA VAL A 42 -3.72 -22.79 0.56
C VAL A 42 -2.60 -23.84 0.45
N GLY A 43 -1.61 -23.82 1.36
CA GLY A 43 -0.49 -24.79 1.39
C GLY A 43 0.90 -24.20 1.72
N ASP A 44 1.96 -24.80 1.16
CA ASP A 44 3.39 -24.47 1.38
C ASP A 44 3.85 -23.16 0.70
N CYS A 45 3.20 -22.05 1.02
CA CYS A 45 3.58 -20.74 0.51
C CYS A 45 4.59 -20.04 1.43
N ILE A 46 5.71 -19.56 0.87
CA ILE A 46 6.67 -18.70 1.57
C ILE A 46 6.28 -17.24 1.32
N ILE A 47 5.73 -16.59 2.34
CA ILE A 47 5.31 -15.19 2.26
C ILE A 47 6.46 -14.29 2.72
N ILE A 48 7.10 -13.63 1.74
CA ILE A 48 8.21 -12.71 2.01
C ILE A 48 7.70 -11.30 2.33
N SER A 49 6.59 -10.88 1.74
CA SER A 49 5.95 -9.61 2.05
C SER A 49 4.51 -9.60 1.58
N TRP A 50 3.64 -8.90 2.29
CA TRP A 50 2.24 -8.73 1.91
C TRP A 50 1.76 -7.34 2.35
N PRO A 51 0.52 -6.95 2.01
CA PRO A 51 -0.01 -5.65 2.40
C PRO A 51 -0.32 -5.50 3.89
N TRP A 52 -0.11 -4.30 4.41
CA TRP A 52 -0.41 -3.90 5.78
C TRP A 52 -1.09 -2.54 5.79
N PHE A 53 -1.99 -2.34 6.74
CA PHE A 53 -2.48 -1.03 7.15
C PHE A 53 -1.53 -0.47 8.21
N VAL A 54 -1.06 0.75 8.00
CA VAL A 54 -0.21 1.44 8.97
C VAL A 54 -0.79 2.80 9.26
N ASP A 55 -1.05 3.08 10.53
CA ASP A 55 -1.43 4.41 10.96
C ASP A 55 -0.15 5.18 11.31
N LEU A 56 0.09 6.28 10.62
CA LEU A 56 1.24 7.15 10.80
C LEU A 56 0.84 8.39 11.60
N GLN A 57 1.57 8.65 12.68
CA GLN A 57 1.58 9.96 13.34
C GLN A 57 2.62 10.85 12.67
N VAL A 58 2.14 11.78 11.83
CA VAL A 58 2.96 12.75 11.10
C VAL A 58 3.50 13.80 12.08
N LYS A 59 4.83 13.91 12.12
CA LYS A 59 5.54 14.93 12.90
C LYS A 59 5.84 16.17 12.07
N ARG A 60 6.15 15.98 10.79
CA ARG A 60 6.48 17.06 9.85
C ARG A 60 6.19 16.61 8.41
N VAL A 61 5.59 17.48 7.61
CA VAL A 61 5.55 17.35 6.15
C VAL A 61 6.82 18.00 5.60
N LEU A 62 7.60 17.24 4.84
CA LEU A 62 8.84 17.69 4.22
C LEU A 62 8.57 18.24 2.83
N GLU A 63 7.73 17.56 2.05
CA GLU A 63 7.33 17.93 0.68
C GLU A 63 5.87 17.50 0.46
N GLY A 64 5.15 18.21 -0.43
CA GLY A 64 3.74 17.95 -0.73
C GLY A 64 2.75 18.51 0.30
N ARG A 65 1.51 18.01 0.28
CA ARG A 65 0.43 18.40 1.21
C ARG A 65 -0.22 17.17 1.80
N LEU A 66 -0.66 17.28 3.05
CA LEU A 66 -1.40 16.25 3.76
C LEU A 66 -2.56 16.86 4.55
N PRO A 67 -3.72 16.20 4.55
CA PRO A 67 -4.93 16.74 5.18
C PRO A 67 -4.92 16.60 6.70
N ALA A 68 -4.10 15.72 7.27
CA ALA A 68 -4.17 15.38 8.70
C ALA A 68 -2.79 15.05 9.30
N LYS A 69 -2.70 15.24 10.63
CA LYS A 69 -1.52 14.85 11.43
C LYS A 69 -1.45 13.34 11.69
N ARG A 70 -2.57 12.63 11.58
CA ARG A 70 -2.63 11.18 11.65
C ARG A 70 -3.28 10.68 10.37
N ILE A 71 -2.62 9.75 9.70
CA ILE A 71 -3.09 9.19 8.43
C ILE A 71 -2.97 7.68 8.45
N ARG A 72 -3.89 7.01 7.77
CA ARG A 72 -3.77 5.59 7.45
C ARG A 72 -3.13 5.45 6.07
N VAL A 73 -2.16 4.55 5.97
CA VAL A 73 -1.46 4.24 4.72
C VAL A 73 -1.43 2.74 4.50
N LEU A 74 -1.29 2.34 3.24
CA LEU A 74 -1.03 0.96 2.85
C LEU A 74 0.46 0.79 2.56
N THR A 75 1.06 -0.28 3.05
CA THR A 75 2.45 -0.63 2.76
C THR A 75 2.54 -2.11 2.41
N VAL A 76 3.56 -2.49 1.64
CA VAL A 76 3.95 -3.90 1.49
C VAL A 76 5.17 -4.13 2.38
N GLN A 77 5.07 -5.05 3.34
CA GLN A 77 6.15 -5.35 4.29
C GLN A 77 6.14 -6.81 4.75
N HIS A 78 7.30 -7.30 5.20
CA HIS A 78 7.46 -8.66 5.73
C HIS A 78 6.92 -8.81 7.16
N THR A 79 7.09 -7.78 7.99
CA THR A 79 6.68 -7.77 9.38
C THR A 79 6.42 -6.33 9.84
N TYR A 80 5.82 -6.18 11.03
CA TYR A 80 5.60 -4.88 11.65
C TYR A 80 6.94 -4.17 11.90
N ARG A 81 6.93 -2.84 11.76
CA ARG A 81 8.12 -2.02 12.02
C ARG A 81 8.13 -1.59 13.49
N VAL A 82 9.18 -1.93 14.22
CA VAL A 82 9.39 -1.53 15.63
C VAL A 82 9.91 -0.08 15.76
N SER A 83 9.77 0.76 14.72
CA SER A 83 10.66 1.90 14.50
C SER A 83 10.23 3.21 15.17
N ARG A 84 11.25 3.99 15.55
CA ARG A 84 11.19 5.44 15.79
C ARG A 84 10.80 6.20 14.51
N ALA A 85 10.56 7.51 14.63
CA ALA A 85 10.14 8.36 13.50
C ALA A 85 11.09 8.26 12.29
N GLY A 86 10.56 7.89 11.12
CA GLY A 86 11.26 7.76 9.85
C GLY A 86 10.71 8.69 8.77
N THR A 87 11.36 8.68 7.60
CA THR A 87 10.86 9.37 6.40
C THR A 87 9.99 8.41 5.59
N TRP A 88 8.80 8.85 5.20
CA TRP A 88 7.84 8.09 4.42
C TRP A 88 7.51 8.85 3.15
N LEU A 89 7.59 8.17 2.01
CA LEU A 89 7.13 8.66 0.72
C LEU A 89 5.74 8.09 0.47
N LEU A 90 4.79 8.97 0.16
CA LEU A 90 3.36 8.65 0.08
C LEU A 90 2.84 8.96 -1.31
N ARG A 91 2.17 7.99 -1.92
CA ARG A 91 1.47 8.12 -3.20
C ARG A 91 -0.04 7.98 -2.96
N MET A 92 -0.83 8.97 -3.36
CA MET A 92 -2.28 8.91 -3.35
C MET A 92 -2.76 7.71 -4.15
N ASN A 93 -3.79 7.03 -3.65
CA ASN A 93 -4.38 5.88 -4.31
C ASN A 93 -5.85 6.09 -4.65
N THR A 94 -6.37 5.28 -5.58
CA THR A 94 -7.76 5.37 -6.05
C THR A 94 -8.81 5.00 -5.00
N ALA A 95 -8.40 4.52 -3.81
CA ALA A 95 -9.28 4.28 -2.67
C ALA A 95 -9.39 5.51 -1.73
N GLY A 96 -8.81 6.65 -2.11
CA GLY A 96 -8.86 7.88 -1.32
C GLY A 96 -7.82 7.96 -0.18
N GLY A 97 -6.90 7.01 -0.11
CA GLY A 97 -5.81 6.97 0.87
C GLY A 97 -4.43 7.11 0.23
N TYR A 98 -3.41 6.58 0.91
CA TYR A 98 -2.03 6.59 0.42
C TYR A 98 -1.41 5.19 0.44
N ASN A 99 -0.59 4.92 -0.56
CA ASN A 99 0.40 3.84 -0.55
C ASN A 99 1.75 4.41 -0.09
N VAL A 100 2.48 3.65 0.72
CA VAL A 100 3.90 3.90 1.00
C VAL A 100 4.70 3.41 -0.19
N VAL A 101 5.52 4.27 -0.75
CA VAL A 101 6.34 3.96 -1.91
C VAL A 101 7.79 3.82 -1.47
N TRP A 102 8.43 2.74 -1.91
CA TRP A 102 9.80 2.43 -1.56
C TRP A 102 10.71 2.85 -2.71
N GLN A 103 11.69 3.70 -2.41
CA GLN A 103 12.83 3.90 -3.29
C GLN A 103 13.80 2.75 -3.06
N GLY A 104 14.15 2.00 -4.11
CA GLY A 104 15.23 1.00 -4.02
C GLY A 104 16.54 1.65 -3.58
N GLU A 105 17.52 0.85 -3.16
CA GLU A 105 18.85 1.40 -2.83
C GLU A 105 19.44 2.17 -4.02
N GLY A 106 19.93 3.38 -3.76
CA GLY A 106 20.53 4.25 -4.77
C GLY A 106 19.55 4.95 -5.72
N ALA A 107 18.24 4.71 -5.60
CA ALA A 107 17.22 5.39 -6.42
C ALA A 107 16.68 6.65 -5.72
N SER A 108 16.47 7.72 -6.48
CA SER A 108 15.65 8.86 -6.05
C SER A 108 14.29 8.79 -6.72
N LEU A 109 13.21 8.74 -5.93
CA LEU A 109 11.86 8.87 -6.46
C LEU A 109 11.57 10.35 -6.73
N ALA A 110 10.91 10.66 -7.85
CA ALA A 110 10.53 12.04 -8.17
C ALA A 110 9.19 12.42 -7.50
N HIS A 111 8.96 13.73 -7.30
CA HIS A 111 7.65 14.21 -6.91
C HIS A 111 6.67 14.07 -8.09
N CYS A 112 5.44 13.64 -7.83
CA CYS A 112 4.42 13.50 -8.86
C CYS A 112 4.07 14.87 -9.48
N SER A 113 3.77 14.88 -10.78
CA SER A 113 3.18 16.05 -11.42
C SER A 113 1.72 16.22 -10.97
N ALA A 114 1.16 17.43 -11.12
CA ALA A 114 -0.22 17.71 -10.76
C ALA A 114 -1.24 16.82 -11.52
N ASP A 115 -0.88 16.38 -12.72
CA ASP A 115 -1.75 15.56 -13.60
C ASP A 115 -1.56 14.05 -13.39
N SER A 116 -0.69 13.64 -12.47
CA SER A 116 -0.38 12.23 -12.25
C SER A 116 -1.57 11.48 -11.60
N ALA A 117 -2.23 10.60 -12.36
CA ALA A 117 -3.36 9.81 -11.89
C ALA A 117 -3.02 8.94 -10.65
N PRO A 118 -3.89 8.89 -9.61
CA PRO A 118 -3.63 8.13 -8.39
C PRO A 118 -3.25 6.66 -8.64
N ALA A 119 -2.40 6.11 -7.78
CA ALA A 119 -1.97 4.71 -7.88
C ALA A 119 -3.10 3.74 -7.52
N LYS A 120 -2.99 2.49 -7.98
CA LYS A 120 -3.84 1.40 -7.49
C LYS A 120 -3.48 1.13 -6.02
N PRO A 121 -4.45 0.96 -5.11
CA PRO A 121 -4.16 0.60 -3.72
C PRO A 121 -3.48 -0.79 -3.68
N TYR A 122 -2.62 -1.02 -2.70
CA TYR A 122 -1.98 -2.34 -2.49
C TYR A 122 -2.96 -3.42 -2.06
N ILE A 123 -4.14 -3.02 -1.58
CA ILE A 123 -5.22 -3.90 -1.17
C ILE A 123 -6.44 -3.53 -1.98
N ARG A 124 -7.12 -4.52 -2.56
CA ARG A 124 -8.42 -4.34 -3.21
C ARG A 124 -9.50 -5.04 -2.39
N PRO A 125 -10.52 -4.32 -1.93
CA PRO A 125 -11.71 -4.96 -1.38
C PRO A 125 -12.37 -5.84 -2.44
N GLY A 126 -12.70 -7.07 -2.06
CA GLY A 126 -13.65 -7.88 -2.81
C GLY A 126 -15.05 -7.27 -2.81
N ASP A 127 -15.95 -7.84 -3.61
CA ASP A 127 -17.30 -7.29 -3.81
C ASP A 127 -18.03 -7.03 -2.49
N GLY A 128 -18.54 -5.80 -2.34
CA GLY A 128 -19.30 -5.36 -1.18
C GLY A 128 -18.50 -5.06 0.09
N LYS A 129 -17.17 -5.24 0.08
CA LYS A 129 -16.31 -4.89 1.22
C LYS A 129 -15.67 -3.51 1.03
N THR A 130 -15.38 -2.84 2.13
CA THR A 130 -14.59 -1.60 2.18
C THR A 130 -13.15 -1.89 2.62
N ILE A 131 -12.27 -0.90 2.46
CA ILE A 131 -10.89 -0.96 3.00
C ILE A 131 -10.90 -1.12 4.53
N ASP A 132 -11.87 -0.53 5.22
CA ASP A 132 -11.99 -0.64 6.66
C ASP A 132 -12.47 -2.04 7.09
N ASP A 133 -13.37 -2.66 6.33
CA ASP A 133 -13.80 -4.04 6.59
C ASP A 133 -12.61 -5.02 6.54
N LEU A 134 -11.70 -4.81 5.59
CA LEU A 134 -10.48 -5.61 5.46
C LEU A 134 -9.52 -5.39 6.63
N ARG A 135 -9.42 -4.16 7.14
CA ARG A 135 -8.62 -3.89 8.34
C ARG A 135 -9.20 -4.61 9.54
N GLU A 136 -10.51 -4.50 9.77
CA GLU A 136 -11.18 -5.17 10.88
C GLU A 136 -11.02 -6.70 10.79
N ALA A 137 -11.01 -7.25 9.59
CA ALA A 137 -10.74 -8.66 9.37
C ALA A 137 -9.29 -9.04 9.73
N GLY A 138 -8.31 -8.23 9.32
CA GLY A 138 -6.92 -8.37 9.74
C GLY A 138 -6.73 -8.28 11.26
N ILE A 139 -7.41 -7.35 11.94
CA ILE A 139 -7.39 -7.24 13.41
C ILE A 139 -7.92 -8.52 14.06
N ARG A 140 -9.04 -9.07 13.56
CA ARG A 140 -9.61 -10.31 14.13
C ARG A 140 -8.72 -11.53 13.96
N LEU A 141 -8.00 -11.63 12.83
CA LEU A 141 -7.18 -12.80 12.51
C LEU A 141 -5.78 -12.73 13.10
N TYR A 142 -5.15 -11.57 13.06
CA TYR A 142 -3.73 -11.41 13.38
C TYR A 142 -3.48 -10.45 14.55
N GLY A 143 -4.51 -9.72 14.99
CA GLY A 143 -4.35 -8.63 15.94
C GLY A 143 -3.76 -7.38 15.30
N HIS A 144 -3.18 -6.52 16.14
CA HIS A 144 -2.55 -5.29 15.72
C HIS A 144 -1.28 -5.03 16.53
N HIS A 145 -0.36 -4.27 15.96
CA HIS A 145 0.93 -3.98 16.56
C HIS A 145 1.09 -2.47 16.79
N GLY A 146 1.16 -2.09 18.07
CA GLY A 146 1.52 -0.72 18.46
C GLY A 146 2.96 -0.39 18.10
N GLY A 147 3.20 0.89 17.81
CA GLY A 147 4.55 1.43 17.57
C GLY A 147 5.17 2.13 18.77
#